data_AF-L1P5Q2-F1
#
_entry.id   AF-L1P5Q2-F1
#
_cell.length_a   1.000
_cell.length_b   1.000
_cell.length_c   1.000
_cell.angle_alpha   90.00
_cell.angle_beta   90.00
_cell.angle_gamma   90.00
#
_symmetry.space_group_name_H-M   'P 1'
#
loop_
_entity.id
_entity.type
_entity.pdbx_description
1 polymer ?
#
loop_
_entity_poly.entity_id
_entity_poly.type
_entity_poly.pdbx_seq_one_letter_code
_entity_poly.pdbx_strand_id
1 'polypeptide(L)'
;MINGTSNAASGFLVSAGFSFAYTKDFDQALKDGVKGAGYGLALGSALGVVQGFQYARGYDVNPWTGKRNDFFKGTWYSDRVLGNMFNTSDAFHSFPENVKAFQMDGVVTPLKGKDGVIVPILKIPGSYRGKEGYFEFIKERDGMINHRFFRPNSK
;
A
#
# COMPACT_ATOMS: atom_id res chain seq x y z
N MET A 1 -21.64 -4.43 -20.20
CA MET A 1 -20.88 -4.87 -19.02
C MET A 1 -20.15 -3.64 -18.49
N ILE A 2 -20.48 -3.20 -17.28
CA ILE A 2 -20.01 -1.93 -16.70
C ILE A 2 -18.87 -2.18 -15.70
N ASN A 3 -17.80 -1.39 -15.90
CA ASN A 3 -16.77 -0.91 -14.96
C ASN A 3 -15.75 -1.85 -14.30
N GLY A 4 -14.54 -1.82 -14.89
CA GLY A 4 -13.26 -2.11 -14.21
C GLY A 4 -12.43 -0.85 -13.91
N THR A 5 -13.06 0.32 -13.78
CA THR A 5 -12.37 1.61 -13.58
C THR A 5 -12.85 2.30 -12.30
N SER A 6 -12.34 1.93 -11.12
CA SER A 6 -12.72 2.68 -9.90
C SER A 6 -11.73 2.72 -8.73
N ASN A 7 -10.63 1.95 -8.70
CA ASN A 7 -9.82 1.91 -7.47
C ASN A 7 -8.55 2.78 -7.49
N ALA A 8 -8.01 3.14 -8.66
CA ALA A 8 -6.87 4.07 -8.75
C ALA A 8 -7.30 5.55 -8.79
N ALA A 9 -8.49 5.84 -9.34
CA ALA A 9 -9.01 7.21 -9.46
C ALA A 9 -9.40 7.80 -8.08
N SER A 10 -9.91 6.97 -7.18
CA SER A 10 -10.45 7.40 -5.88
C SER A 10 -9.38 7.93 -4.93
N GLY A 11 -8.14 7.42 -4.99
CA GLY A 11 -7.04 7.92 -4.16
C GLY A 11 -6.40 9.22 -4.67
N PHE A 12 -6.38 9.40 -5.99
CA PHE A 12 -5.85 10.61 -6.65
C PHE A 12 -6.81 11.80 -6.51
N LEU A 13 -8.13 11.58 -6.66
CA LEU A 13 -9.14 12.62 -6.50
C LEU A 13 -9.16 13.25 -5.10
N VAL A 14 -8.87 12.47 -4.05
CA VAL A 14 -8.80 12.99 -2.68
C VAL A 14 -7.61 13.96 -2.49
N SER A 15 -6.48 13.73 -3.18
CA SER A 15 -5.32 14.65 -3.13
C SER A 15 -5.55 15.94 -3.94
N ALA A 16 -6.24 15.85 -5.09
CA ALA A 16 -6.70 17.03 -5.84
C ALA A 16 -7.71 17.86 -5.03
N GLY A 17 -8.50 17.20 -4.18
CA GLY A 17 -9.47 17.81 -3.26
C GLY A 17 -8.87 18.71 -2.16
N PHE A 18 -7.56 18.65 -1.89
CA PHE A 18 -6.89 19.56 -0.94
C PHE A 18 -6.24 20.77 -1.62
N SER A 19 -5.98 20.72 -2.93
CA SER A 19 -5.50 21.87 -3.72
C SER A 19 -6.63 22.82 -4.14
N PHE A 20 -7.85 22.55 -3.67
CA PHE A 20 -9.15 23.13 -4.04
C PHE A 20 -9.30 24.64 -3.82
N ALA A 21 -8.38 25.29 -3.11
CA ALA A 21 -8.57 26.67 -2.67
C ALA A 21 -8.18 27.76 -3.69
N TYR A 22 -7.53 27.44 -4.81
CA TYR A 22 -7.01 28.47 -5.72
C TYR A 22 -7.03 28.03 -7.19
N THR A 23 -7.75 28.81 -8.04
CA THR A 23 -7.70 28.91 -9.51
C THR A 23 -8.78 28.22 -10.37
N LYS A 24 -9.11 28.85 -11.51
CA LYS A 24 -10.37 28.77 -12.28
C LYS A 24 -10.35 27.89 -13.54
N ASP A 25 -9.29 27.14 -13.83
CA ASP A 25 -9.20 26.30 -15.04
C ASP A 25 -8.96 24.81 -14.72
N PHE A 26 -9.90 24.25 -13.95
CA PHE A 26 -9.89 22.87 -13.45
C PHE A 26 -9.98 21.81 -14.56
N ASP A 27 -10.82 22.03 -15.57
CA ASP A 27 -11.14 21.01 -16.57
C ASP A 27 -9.98 20.70 -17.51
N GLN A 28 -9.14 21.70 -17.79
CA GLN A 28 -7.95 21.53 -18.63
C GLN A 28 -6.82 20.85 -17.84
N ALA A 29 -6.59 21.27 -16.59
CA ALA A 29 -5.60 20.67 -15.69
C ALA A 29 -5.92 19.20 -15.35
N LEU A 30 -7.20 18.87 -15.19
CA LEU A 30 -7.64 17.49 -14.96
C LEU A 30 -7.52 16.63 -16.24
N LYS A 31 -7.87 17.16 -17.41
CA LYS A 31 -7.73 16.43 -18.69
C LYS A 31 -6.27 16.15 -19.06
N ASP A 32 -5.38 17.10 -18.80
CA ASP A 32 -3.94 16.94 -19.04
C ASP A 32 -3.27 16.12 -17.92
N GLY A 33 -3.74 16.23 -16.67
CA GLY A 33 -3.34 15.38 -15.55
C GLY A 33 -3.76 13.91 -15.70
N VAL A 34 -4.89 13.64 -16.35
CA VAL A 34 -5.36 12.28 -16.69
C VAL A 34 -4.53 11.66 -17.82
N LYS A 35 -3.99 12.46 -18.75
CA LYS A 35 -3.08 11.98 -19.82
C LYS A 35 -1.61 11.89 -19.39
N GLY A 36 -1.21 12.56 -18.31
CA GLY A 36 0.20 12.71 -17.88
C GLY A 36 0.44 12.43 -16.39
N ALA A 37 -0.12 11.36 -15.83
CA ALA A 37 -0.15 11.02 -14.40
C ALA A 37 1.21 10.95 -13.64
N GLY A 38 2.36 11.15 -14.31
CA GLY A 38 3.68 11.33 -13.67
C GLY A 38 4.22 12.76 -13.66
N TYR A 39 3.70 13.66 -14.50
CA TYR A 39 4.25 15.02 -14.73
C TYR A 39 3.40 16.15 -14.14
N GLY A 40 2.08 15.96 -13.97
CA GLY A 40 1.14 17.03 -13.59
C GLY A 40 1.32 17.60 -12.17
N LEU A 41 2.03 16.91 -11.28
CA LEU A 41 2.29 17.35 -9.89
C LEU A 41 3.66 18.01 -9.69
N ALA A 42 4.57 17.89 -10.66
CA ALA A 42 5.93 18.42 -10.57
C ALA A 42 5.98 19.96 -10.67
N LEU A 43 4.97 20.60 -11.26
CA LEU A 43 4.97 22.05 -11.52
C LEU A 43 4.15 22.88 -10.52
N GLY A 44 3.43 22.28 -9.57
CA GLY A 44 2.48 23.00 -8.71
C GLY A 44 3.05 23.61 -7.43
N SER A 45 3.96 22.91 -6.72
CA SER A 45 4.71 23.41 -5.55
C SER A 45 5.57 22.28 -4.98
N ALA A 46 6.70 22.60 -4.32
CA ALA A 46 7.52 21.60 -3.62
C ALA A 46 6.73 20.77 -2.59
N LEU A 47 5.67 21.35 -2.00
CA LEU A 47 4.79 20.70 -1.03
C LEU A 47 3.95 19.59 -1.67
N GLY A 48 3.39 19.82 -2.85
CA GLY A 48 2.59 18.82 -3.58
C GLY A 48 3.42 17.59 -3.97
N VAL A 49 4.66 17.82 -4.40
CA VAL A 49 5.61 16.74 -4.73
C VAL A 49 5.90 15.88 -3.49
N VAL A 50 6.24 16.51 -2.36
CA VAL A 50 6.52 15.82 -1.09
C VAL A 50 5.32 14.98 -0.60
N GLN A 51 4.10 15.50 -0.75
CA GLN A 51 2.88 14.78 -0.37
C GLN A 51 2.57 13.61 -1.31
N GLY A 52 2.75 13.79 -2.63
CA GLY A 52 2.59 12.72 -3.62
C GLY A 52 3.56 11.55 -3.38
N PHE A 53 4.82 11.84 -3.06
CA PHE A 53 5.81 10.80 -2.71
C PHE A 53 5.48 10.08 -1.40
N GLN A 54 4.98 10.78 -0.38
CA GLN A 54 4.54 10.15 0.86
C GLN A 54 3.34 9.24 0.65
N TYR A 55 2.36 9.69 -0.15
CA TYR A 55 1.22 8.88 -0.57
C TYR A 55 1.69 7.62 -1.31
N ALA A 56 2.53 7.78 -2.34
CA ALA A 56 3.02 6.67 -3.13
C ALA A 56 3.75 5.61 -2.29
N ARG A 57 4.56 6.05 -1.31
CA ARG A 57 5.23 5.14 -0.36
C ARG A 57 4.27 4.44 0.58
N GLY A 58 3.28 5.16 1.13
CA GLY A 58 2.31 4.57 2.06
C GLY A 58 1.40 3.51 1.41
N TYR A 59 1.11 3.64 0.12
CA TYR A 59 0.30 2.69 -0.65
C TYR A 59 1.11 1.68 -1.46
N ASP A 60 2.44 1.73 -1.37
CA ASP A 60 3.37 0.90 -2.16
C ASP A 60 3.09 0.91 -3.68
N VAL A 61 2.91 2.11 -4.22
CA VAL A 61 2.75 2.35 -5.66
C VAL A 61 3.97 3.08 -6.22
N ASN A 62 4.24 2.88 -7.49
CA ASN A 62 5.28 3.62 -8.21
C ASN A 62 4.87 5.10 -8.29
N PRO A 63 5.69 6.05 -7.79
CA PRO A 63 5.33 7.46 -7.75
C PRO A 63 5.22 8.12 -9.13
N TRP A 64 5.78 7.49 -10.17
CA TRP A 64 5.76 8.01 -11.55
C TRP A 64 4.65 7.42 -12.39
N THR A 65 4.28 6.16 -12.16
CA THR A 65 3.27 5.47 -12.98
C THR A 65 1.96 5.23 -12.25
N GLY A 66 1.90 5.44 -10.93
CA GLY A 66 0.75 5.14 -10.08
C GLY A 66 0.39 3.65 -10.01
N LYS A 67 1.24 2.77 -10.57
CA LYS A 67 0.99 1.33 -10.62
C LYS A 67 1.44 0.68 -9.31
N ARG A 68 0.72 -0.35 -8.87
CA ARG A 68 1.09 -1.16 -7.71
C ARG A 68 2.47 -1.80 -7.90
N ASN A 69 3.33 -1.71 -6.90
CA ASN A 69 4.60 -2.42 -6.89
C ASN A 69 4.38 -3.91 -6.57
N ASP A 70 5.39 -4.73 -6.86
CA ASP A 70 5.54 -6.02 -6.20
C ASP A 70 5.96 -5.76 -4.75
N PHE A 71 5.06 -6.07 -3.81
CA PHE A 71 5.21 -5.75 -2.41
C PHE A 71 6.42 -6.45 -1.78
N PHE A 72 6.77 -7.64 -2.26
CA PHE A 72 7.84 -8.48 -1.72
C PHE A 72 9.15 -8.38 -2.51
N LYS A 73 9.21 -7.57 -3.58
CA LYS A 73 10.43 -7.41 -4.35
C LYS A 73 11.54 -6.79 -3.51
N GLY A 74 12.65 -7.51 -3.37
CA GLY A 74 13.84 -7.06 -2.66
C GLY A 74 13.67 -6.97 -1.13
N THR A 75 12.63 -7.59 -0.57
CA THR A 75 12.39 -7.56 0.87
C THR A 75 13.13 -8.68 1.60
N TRP A 76 13.40 -8.47 2.90
CA TRP A 76 13.95 -9.46 3.82
C TRP A 76 13.19 -9.43 5.14
N TYR A 77 13.29 -10.46 5.97
CA TYR A 77 12.64 -10.49 7.28
C TYR A 77 13.57 -9.95 8.37
N SER A 78 12.99 -9.29 9.38
CA SER A 78 13.70 -9.06 10.64
C SER A 78 13.97 -10.37 11.38
N ASP A 79 15.01 -10.41 12.22
CA ASP A 79 15.33 -11.59 13.05
C ASP A 79 14.15 -12.02 13.93
N ARG A 80 13.39 -11.04 14.43
CA ARG A 80 12.16 -11.27 15.21
C ARG A 80 11.11 -12.02 14.40
N VAL A 81 10.88 -11.62 13.14
CA VAL A 81 9.91 -12.29 12.27
C VAL A 81 10.38 -13.69 11.90
N LEU A 82 11.68 -13.86 11.61
CA LEU A 82 12.26 -15.19 11.38
C LEU A 82 12.03 -16.11 12.60
N GLY A 83 12.33 -15.63 13.81
CA GLY A 83 12.09 -16.38 15.04
C GLY A 83 10.61 -16.80 15.22
N ASN A 84 9.67 -15.88 14.98
CA ASN A 84 8.25 -16.19 15.07
C ASN A 84 7.77 -17.19 13.99
N MET A 85 8.34 -17.14 12.79
CA MET A 85 8.00 -18.08 11.70
C MET A 85 8.41 -19.52 12.03
N PHE A 86 9.56 -19.71 12.69
CA PHE A 86 10.03 -21.02 13.12
C PHE A 86 9.38 -21.53 14.42
N ASN A 87 8.69 -20.66 15.15
CA ASN A 87 7.95 -21.03 16.35
C ASN A 87 6.60 -21.65 16.00
N THR A 88 6.53 -22.98 15.96
CA THR A 88 5.31 -23.72 15.62
C THR A 88 4.20 -23.60 16.66
N SER A 89 4.52 -23.19 17.89
CA SER A 89 3.54 -22.85 18.93
C SER A 89 2.84 -21.52 18.65
N ASP A 90 3.47 -20.62 17.90
CA ASP A 90 2.84 -19.41 17.40
C ASP A 90 2.19 -19.70 16.03
N ALA A 91 1.00 -20.27 16.11
CA ALA A 91 0.24 -20.72 14.96
C ALA A 91 0.10 -19.65 13.87
N PHE A 92 -0.17 -18.40 14.25
CA PHE A 92 -0.53 -17.35 13.30
C PHE A 92 0.67 -16.60 12.73
N HIS A 93 1.89 -16.85 13.20
CA HIS A 93 3.11 -16.35 12.56
C HIS A 93 3.79 -17.41 11.69
N SER A 94 3.49 -18.70 11.88
CA SER A 94 4.13 -19.84 11.21
C SER A 94 3.41 -20.32 9.92
N PHE A 95 2.63 -19.46 9.27
CA PHE A 95 2.00 -19.80 7.98
C PHE A 95 3.03 -19.84 6.83
N PRO A 96 2.79 -20.63 5.77
CA PRO A 96 3.78 -20.84 4.70
C PRO A 96 4.09 -19.61 3.85
N GLU A 97 5.29 -19.57 3.24
CA GLU A 97 5.74 -18.49 2.34
C GLU A 97 4.89 -18.36 1.06
N ASN A 98 4.27 -19.46 0.60
CA ASN A 98 3.50 -19.50 -0.65
C ASN A 98 2.33 -18.50 -0.68
N VAL A 99 1.87 -18.03 0.49
CA VAL A 99 0.88 -16.95 0.64
C VAL A 99 1.31 -15.68 -0.12
N LYS A 100 2.62 -15.42 -0.25
CA LYS A 100 3.15 -14.23 -0.94
C LYS A 100 2.82 -14.18 -2.42
N ALA A 101 2.57 -15.33 -3.05
CA ALA A 101 2.17 -15.39 -4.46
C ALA A 101 0.82 -14.68 -4.70
N PHE A 102 -0.04 -14.65 -3.69
CA PHE A 102 -1.37 -14.02 -3.72
C PHE A 102 -1.32 -12.53 -3.35
N GLN A 103 -0.13 -11.91 -3.36
CA GLN A 103 0.00 -10.51 -3.00
C GLN A 103 -0.90 -9.58 -3.82
N MET A 104 -1.18 -9.92 -5.08
CA MET A 104 -2.00 -9.09 -5.98
C MET A 104 -3.48 -9.14 -5.64
N ASP A 105 -3.94 -10.18 -4.94
CA ASP A 105 -5.30 -10.29 -4.41
C ASP A 105 -5.47 -9.51 -3.09
N GLY A 106 -4.35 -9.09 -2.49
CA GLY A 106 -4.33 -8.32 -1.26
C GLY A 106 -4.39 -6.80 -1.46
N VAL A 107 -4.84 -6.11 -0.42
CA VAL A 107 -4.94 -4.64 -0.37
C VAL A 107 -3.76 -4.07 0.40
N VAL A 108 -3.13 -3.03 -0.14
CA VAL A 108 -2.09 -2.26 0.56
C VAL A 108 -2.69 -0.94 1.06
N THR A 109 -2.49 -0.64 2.33
CA THR A 109 -2.91 0.63 2.94
C THR A 109 -1.76 1.25 3.74
N PRO A 110 -1.72 2.58 3.91
CA PRO A 110 -0.79 3.22 4.83
C PRO A 110 -1.12 2.86 6.28
N LEU A 111 -0.10 2.55 7.06
CA LEU A 111 -0.15 2.40 8.51
C LEU A 111 0.76 3.46 9.13
N LYS A 112 0.21 4.28 10.02
CA LYS A 112 1.00 5.22 10.82
C LYS A 112 1.53 4.49 12.05
N GLY A 113 2.85 4.34 12.12
CA GLY A 113 3.56 3.84 13.29
C GLY A 113 3.42 4.78 14.50
N LYS A 114 3.77 4.27 15.69
CA LYS A 114 3.75 5.05 16.93
C LYS A 114 4.75 6.22 16.91
N ASP A 115 5.81 6.07 16.13
CA ASP A 115 6.84 7.07 15.83
C ASP A 115 6.39 8.12 14.79
N GLY A 116 5.15 8.01 14.29
CA GLY A 116 4.61 8.90 13.26
C GLY A 116 5.05 8.57 11.84
N VAL A 117 5.89 7.54 11.65
CA VAL A 117 6.32 7.10 10.33
C VAL A 117 5.19 6.34 9.64
N ILE A 118 4.92 6.68 8.38
CA ILE A 118 3.94 5.98 7.55
C ILE A 118 4.66 4.87 6.78
N VAL A 119 4.18 3.64 6.96
CA VAL A 119 4.67 2.44 6.29
C VAL A 119 3.52 1.69 5.61
N PRO A 120 3.74 1.00 4.49
CA PRO A 120 2.70 0.19 3.86
C PRO A 120 2.43 -1.10 4.64
N ILE A 121 1.14 -1.42 4.82
CA ILE A 121 0.66 -2.73 5.30
C ILE A 121 -0.10 -3.43 4.16
N LEU A 122 0.29 -4.66 3.85
CA LEU A 122 -0.41 -5.55 2.91
C LEU A 122 -1.33 -6.49 3.69
N LYS A 123 -2.58 -6.65 3.24
CA LYS A 123 -3.56 -7.62 3.75
C LYS A 123 -4.03 -8.53 2.62
N ILE A 124 -3.66 -9.79 2.65
CA ILE A 124 -4.08 -10.82 1.68
C ILE A 124 -5.24 -11.60 2.30
N PRO A 125 -6.46 -11.56 1.73
CA PRO A 125 -7.57 -12.35 2.26
C PRO A 125 -7.30 -13.84 2.11
N GLY A 126 -7.80 -14.65 3.04
CA GLY A 126 -7.73 -16.10 2.94
C GLY A 126 -8.08 -16.81 4.24
N SER A 127 -7.90 -18.12 4.23
CA SER A 127 -8.15 -18.96 5.39
C SER A 127 -6.89 -19.68 5.85
N TYR A 128 -6.76 -19.84 7.16
CA TYR A 128 -5.63 -20.55 7.73
C TYR A 128 -6.05 -21.27 9.01
N ARG A 129 -5.71 -22.56 9.11
CA ARG A 129 -6.08 -23.44 10.23
C ARG A 129 -7.57 -23.39 10.59
N GLY A 130 -8.45 -23.45 9.59
CA GLY A 130 -9.90 -23.49 9.76
C GLY A 130 -10.54 -22.16 10.22
N LYS A 131 -9.83 -21.05 10.08
CA LYS A 131 -10.33 -19.70 10.35
C LYS A 131 -10.22 -18.85 9.08
N GLU A 132 -11.28 -18.14 8.74
CA GLU A 132 -11.26 -17.08 7.74
C GLU A 132 -10.59 -15.83 8.30
N GLY A 133 -9.92 -15.06 7.45
CA GLY A 133 -9.17 -13.88 7.89
C GLY A 133 -8.32 -13.26 6.79
N TYR A 134 -7.19 -12.69 7.19
CA TYR A 134 -6.19 -12.17 6.27
C TYR A 134 -4.77 -12.35 6.79
N PHE A 135 -3.84 -12.55 5.88
CA PHE A 135 -2.41 -12.52 6.12
C PHE A 135 -1.94 -11.07 6.02
N GLU A 136 -1.37 -10.53 7.09
CA GLU A 136 -0.86 -9.17 7.15
C GLU A 136 0.67 -9.14 7.14
N PHE A 137 1.22 -8.18 6.40
CA PHE A 137 2.65 -7.88 6.33
C PHE A 137 2.88 -6.38 6.43
N ILE A 138 3.84 -5.95 7.25
CA ILE A 138 4.27 -4.54 7.32
C ILE A 138 5.69 -4.46 6.80
N LYS A 139 5.90 -3.57 5.82
CA LYS A 139 7.20 -3.34 5.18
C LYS A 139 7.73 -1.98 5.60
N GLU A 140 8.91 -1.97 6.22
CA GLU A 140 9.64 -0.76 6.60
C GLU A 140 10.21 -0.05 5.36
N ARG A 141 10.72 1.17 5.55
CA ARG A 141 11.21 2.02 4.44
C ARG A 141 12.37 1.39 3.66
N ASP A 142 13.22 0.62 4.32
CA ASP A 142 14.37 -0.05 3.74
C ASP A 142 14.00 -1.33 2.99
N GLY A 143 12.77 -1.84 3.16
CA GLY A 143 12.32 -3.11 2.59
C GLY A 143 12.27 -4.26 3.61
N MET A 144 12.65 -4.02 4.87
CA MET A 144 12.53 -5.01 5.92
C MET A 144 11.05 -5.30 6.23
N ILE A 145 10.67 -6.58 6.21
CA ILE A 145 9.39 -7.06 6.71
C ILE A 145 9.52 -7.25 8.22
N ASN A 146 8.99 -6.28 8.95
CA ASN A 146 9.04 -6.25 10.41
C ASN A 146 7.79 -6.87 11.05
N HIS A 147 6.76 -7.15 10.26
CA HIS A 147 5.53 -7.79 10.74
C HIS A 147 5.03 -8.82 9.75
N ARG A 148 4.57 -9.96 10.27
CA ARG A 148 3.92 -11.03 9.55
C ARG A 148 2.94 -11.68 10.51
N PHE A 149 1.66 -11.71 10.19
CA PHE A 149 0.67 -12.37 11.06
C PHE A 149 -0.58 -12.78 10.30
N PHE A 150 -1.22 -13.88 10.68
CA PHE A 150 -2.57 -14.19 10.21
C PHE A 150 -3.58 -13.64 11.22
N ARG A 151 -4.37 -12.64 10.81
CA ARG A 151 -5.52 -12.17 11.60
C ARG A 151 -6.76 -12.97 11.24
N PRO A 152 -7.23 -13.89 12.11
CA PRO A 152 -8.56 -14.43 11.93
C PRO A 152 -9.59 -13.32 12.07
N ASN A 153 -10.65 -13.40 11.27
CA ASN A 153 -11.85 -12.64 11.53
C ASN A 153 -12.36 -13.03 12.92
N SER A 154 -12.76 -12.04 13.72
CA SER A 154 -13.49 -12.34 14.96
C SER A 154 -14.70 -13.19 14.60
N LYS A 155 -14.84 -14.34 15.25
CA LYS A 155 -16.08 -15.12 15.19
C LYS A 155 -17.19 -14.37 15.92
#